data_AF-A0A537M758-F1
#
_entry.id   AF-A0A537M758-F1
#
_cell.length_a   1.000
_cell.length_b   1.000
_cell.length_c   1.000
_cell.angle_alpha   90.00
_cell.angle_beta   90.00
_cell.angle_gamma   90.00
#
_symmetry.space_group_name_H-M   'P 1'
#
loop_
_entity.id
_entity.type
_entity.pdbx_description
1 polymer ?
#
loop_
_entity_poly.entity_id
_entity_poly.type
_entity_poly.pdbx_seq_one_letter_code
_entity_poly.pdbx_strand_id
1 'polypeptide(L)'
;MSRVARNRFVERWAGREWEVRQRRHEVARQLRGARERDDAEELNLQMGQAAGLITEIAPAARIVREIVAQAEQIIRDRLPSLLAD
;
A
#
# COMPACT_ATOMS: atom_id res chain seq x y z
N MET A 1 -14.86 -3.29 -1.92
CA MET A 1 -14.20 -2.76 -0.70
C MET A 1 -12.75 -2.48 -1.05
N SER A 2 -12.21 -1.32 -0.68
CA SER A 2 -10.78 -1.01 -0.87
C SER A 2 -9.96 -1.64 0.26
N ARG A 3 -8.73 -2.10 -0.02
CA ARG A 3 -7.80 -2.56 1.02
C ARG A 3 -7.03 -1.36 1.55
N VAL A 4 -6.98 -1.26 2.87
CA VAL A 4 -6.40 -0.11 3.56
C VAL A 4 -5.33 -0.58 4.54
N ALA A 5 -4.40 0.32 4.84
CA ALA A 5 -3.43 0.12 5.90
C ALA A 5 -4.15 -0.13 7.23
N ARG A 6 -3.67 -1.09 8.00
CA ARG A 6 -4.07 -1.20 9.40
C ARG A 6 -3.34 -0.11 10.17
N ASN A 7 -4.09 0.81 10.75
CA ASN A 7 -3.58 1.92 11.55
C ASN A 7 -4.64 2.38 12.56
N ARG A 8 -4.32 3.36 13.41
CA ARG A 8 -5.27 3.88 14.42
C ARG A 8 -6.60 4.35 13.83
N PHE A 9 -6.60 5.01 12.67
CA PHE A 9 -7.83 5.45 12.02
C PHE A 9 -8.73 4.27 11.63
N VAL A 10 -8.15 3.21 11.05
CA VAL A 10 -8.88 2.02 10.58
C VAL A 10 -9.27 1.10 11.73
N GLU A 11 -8.54 1.07 12.84
CA GLU A 11 -8.89 0.30 14.05
C GLU A 11 -9.99 0.97 14.89
N ARG A 12 -9.94 2.30 15.04
CA ARG A 12 -11.15 3.12 15.24
C ARG A 12 -12.06 2.84 14.03
N TRP A 13 -13.33 3.17 13.92
CA TRP A 13 -14.12 2.97 12.68
C TRP A 13 -14.32 1.57 12.06
N ALA A 14 -13.41 0.57 12.16
CA ALA A 14 -13.71 -0.80 11.74
C ALA A 14 -14.96 -1.31 12.47
N GLY A 15 -15.94 -1.78 11.70
CA GLY A 15 -17.25 -2.19 12.21
C GLY A 15 -18.18 -1.03 12.63
N ARG A 16 -17.75 0.23 12.44
CA ARG A 16 -18.52 1.45 12.72
C ARG A 16 -18.65 2.35 11.48
N GLU A 17 -18.64 1.76 10.29
CA GLU A 17 -18.68 2.48 9.02
C GLU A 17 -19.99 3.29 8.87
N TRP A 18 -21.06 2.87 9.53
CA TRP A 18 -22.30 3.65 9.64
C TRP A 18 -22.07 4.99 10.35
N GLU A 19 -21.34 5.00 11.46
CA GLU A 19 -21.07 6.21 12.22
C GLU A 19 -20.18 7.18 11.44
N VAL A 20 -19.23 6.65 10.65
CA VAL A 20 -18.45 7.46 9.70
C VAL A 20 -19.36 8.20 8.72
N ARG A 21 -20.41 7.55 8.21
CA ARG A 21 -21.38 8.18 7.29
C ARG A 21 -22.19 9.26 7.99
N GLN A 22 -22.63 9.02 9.21
CA GLN A 22 -23.35 10.03 10.03
C GLN A 22 -22.47 11.24 10.35
N ARG A 23 -21.18 11.02 10.61
CA ARG A 23 -20.21 12.07 10.99
C ARG A 23 -19.30 12.51 9.85
N ARG A 24 -19.74 12.36 8.59
CA ARG A 24 -18.91 12.52 7.39
C ARG A 24 -18.07 13.82 7.36
N HIS A 25 -18.65 14.94 7.81
CA HIS A 25 -17.98 16.24 7.78
C HIS A 25 -16.87 16.34 8.83
N GLU A 26 -17.07 15.77 10.01
CA GLU A 26 -16.08 15.71 11.07
C GLU A 26 -14.92 14.80 10.68
N VAL A 27 -15.22 13.58 10.23
CA VAL A 27 -14.20 12.61 9.79
C VAL A 27 -13.40 13.16 8.62
N ALA A 28 -14.05 13.85 7.68
CA ALA A 28 -13.34 14.50 6.57
C ALA A 28 -12.40 15.62 7.03
N ARG A 29 -12.77 16.40 8.07
CA ARG A 29 -11.86 17.39 8.69
C ARG A 29 -10.66 16.72 9.35
N GLN A 30 -10.88 15.64 10.11
CA GLN A 30 -9.81 14.88 10.76
C GLN A 30 -8.81 14.34 9.73
N LEU A 31 -9.32 13.71 8.67
CA LEU A 31 -8.48 13.20 7.57
C LEU A 31 -7.70 14.31 6.86
N ARG A 32 -8.28 15.51 6.66
CA ARG A 32 -7.54 16.65 6.10
C ARG A 32 -6.41 17.09 7.03
N GLY A 33 -6.68 17.27 8.31
CA GLY A 33 -5.65 17.63 9.28
C GLY A 33 -4.55 16.57 9.40
N ALA A 34 -4.90 15.28 9.33
CA ALA A 34 -3.91 14.19 9.30
C ALA A 34 -3.01 14.27 8.05
N ARG A 35 -3.58 14.60 6.87
CA ARG A 35 -2.79 14.80 5.63
C ARG A 35 -1.82 15.97 5.76
N GLU A 36 -2.28 17.09 6.30
CA GLU A 36 -1.44 18.28 6.48
C GLU A 36 -0.25 18.04 7.42
N ARG A 37 -0.41 17.12 8.39
CA ARG A 37 0.65 16.73 9.33
C ARG A 37 1.45 15.50 8.89
N ASP A 38 1.14 14.91 7.74
CA ASP A 38 1.70 13.64 7.28
C ASP A 38 1.57 12.49 8.32
N ASP A 39 0.43 12.45 9.02
CA ASP A 39 0.17 11.45 10.06
C ASP A 39 -0.46 10.18 9.47
N ALA A 40 0.40 9.28 8.99
CA ALA A 40 -0.01 7.99 8.42
C ALA A 40 -0.91 7.14 9.34
N GLU A 41 -0.84 7.32 10.66
CA GLU A 41 -1.68 6.57 11.61
C GLU A 41 -3.15 7.05 11.61
N GLU A 42 -3.39 8.29 11.20
CA GLU A 42 -4.71 8.92 11.19
C GLU A 42 -5.29 9.08 9.77
N LEU A 43 -4.70 8.40 8.78
CA LEU A 43 -5.12 8.45 7.38
C LEU A 43 -5.85 7.20 6.92
N ASN A 44 -6.75 7.35 5.95
CA ASN A 44 -7.29 6.22 5.18
C ASN A 44 -6.34 5.90 4.01
N LEU A 45 -5.23 5.22 4.32
CA LEU A 45 -4.19 4.87 3.35
C LEU A 45 -4.62 3.63 2.55
N GLN A 46 -4.80 3.77 1.24
CA GLN A 46 -5.13 2.65 0.36
C GLN A 46 -3.85 1.89 0.02
N MET A 47 -3.72 0.64 0.50
CA MET A 47 -2.54 -0.17 0.23
C MET A 47 -2.83 -1.67 0.19
N GLY A 48 -2.13 -2.36 -0.72
CA GLY A 48 -2.12 -3.81 -0.88
C GLY A 48 -1.18 -4.52 0.10
N GLN A 49 -1.31 -5.84 0.24
CA GLN A 49 -0.33 -6.64 1.02
C GLN A 49 1.07 -6.62 0.38
N ALA A 50 1.16 -6.40 -0.94
CA ALA A 50 2.43 -6.23 -1.64
C ALA A 50 3.27 -5.06 -1.11
N ALA A 51 2.68 -4.12 -0.36
CA ALA A 51 3.44 -3.07 0.32
C ALA A 51 4.53 -3.63 1.24
N GLY A 52 4.34 -4.83 1.81
CA GLY A 52 5.38 -5.51 2.61
C GLY A 52 6.60 -5.99 1.83
N LEU A 53 6.55 -5.95 0.49
CA LEU A 53 7.69 -6.25 -0.39
C LEU A 53 8.43 -4.97 -0.85
N ILE A 54 7.90 -3.78 -0.57
CA ILE A 54 8.48 -2.51 -0.97
C ILE A 54 9.43 -2.04 0.13
N THR A 55 10.72 -1.99 -0.17
CA THR A 55 11.78 -1.64 0.79
C THR A 55 12.50 -0.33 0.48
N GLU A 56 12.26 0.27 -0.69
CA GLU A 56 12.83 1.55 -1.10
C GLU A 56 11.86 2.42 -1.89
N ILE A 57 12.13 3.72 -1.91
CA ILE A 57 11.47 4.70 -2.79
C ILE A 57 12.42 4.95 -3.96
N ALA A 58 11.97 4.67 -5.18
CA ALA A 58 12.78 4.80 -6.39
C ALA A 58 12.04 5.58 -7.50
N PRO A 59 12.77 6.18 -8.46
CA PRO A 59 12.15 6.76 -9.64
C PRO A 59 11.35 5.73 -10.43
N ALA A 60 10.18 6.10 -10.95
CA ALA A 60 9.31 5.20 -11.70
C ALA A 60 10.03 4.48 -12.86
N ALA A 61 10.90 5.19 -13.58
CA ALA A 61 11.67 4.62 -14.68
C ALA A 61 12.65 3.52 -14.21
N ARG A 62 13.20 3.65 -13.00
CA ARG A 62 14.07 2.63 -12.39
C ARG A 62 13.26 1.39 -12.03
N ILE A 63 12.12 1.58 -11.36
CA ILE A 63 11.21 0.49 -10.96
C ILE A 63 10.84 -0.38 -12.17
N VAL A 64 10.36 0.23 -13.26
CA VAL A 64 9.94 -0.51 -14.46
C VAL A 64 11.11 -1.29 -15.07
N ARG A 65 12.28 -0.67 -15.20
CA ARG A 65 13.47 -1.35 -15.75
C ARG A 65 13.90 -2.53 -14.90
N GLU A 66 13.95 -2.36 -13.58
CA GLU A 66 14.38 -3.42 -12.67
C GLU A 66 13.40 -4.59 -12.66
N ILE A 67 12.08 -4.33 -12.66
CA ILE A 67 11.06 -5.38 -12.74
C ILE A 67 11.26 -6.23 -14.00
N VAL A 68 11.43 -5.59 -15.16
CA VAL A 68 11.59 -6.31 -16.43
C VAL A 68 12.92 -7.07 -16.48
N ALA A 69 14.02 -6.46 -16.05
CA ALA A 69 15.33 -7.11 -16.02
C ALA A 69 15.34 -8.33 -15.07
N GLN A 70 14.75 -8.22 -13.88
CA GLN A 70 14.62 -9.33 -12.94
C GLN A 70 13.74 -10.45 -13.51
N ALA A 71 12.63 -10.11 -14.17
CA ALA A 71 11.78 -11.09 -14.83
C ALA A 71 12.53 -11.85 -15.94
N GLU A 72 13.31 -11.14 -16.77
CA GLU A 72 14.14 -11.77 -17.80
C GLU A 72 15.17 -12.72 -17.20
N GLN A 73 15.89 -12.29 -16.16
CA GLN A 73 16.86 -13.12 -15.46
C GLN A 73 16.22 -14.38 -14.85
N ILE A 74 15.03 -14.24 -14.25
CA ILE A 74 14.29 -15.39 -13.73
C ILE A 74 13.97 -16.38 -14.85
N ILE A 75 13.45 -15.90 -15.97
CA ILE A 75 13.03 -16.75 -17.09
C ILE A 75 14.21 -17.42 -17.78
N ARG A 76 15.29 -16.67 -18.03
CA ARG A 76 16.45 -17.14 -18.79
C ARG A 76 17.38 -18.04 -17.98
N ASP A 77 17.58 -17.72 -16.71
CA ASP A 77 18.65 -18.33 -15.92
C ASP A 77 18.07 -19.22 -14.80
N ARG A 78 17.18 -18.65 -13.98
CA ARG A 78 16.68 -19.34 -12.79
C ARG A 78 15.77 -20.51 -13.13
N LEU A 79 14.75 -20.30 -13.97
CA LEU A 79 13.78 -21.35 -14.28
C LEU A 79 14.43 -22.57 -14.96
N PRO A 80 15.33 -22.41 -15.97
CA PRO A 80 16.03 -23.56 -16.55
C PRO A 80 16.93 -24.29 -15.56
N SER A 81 17.59 -23.56 -14.63
CA SER A 81 18.43 -24.21 -13.61
C SER A 81 17.66 -25.14 -12.66
N LEU A 82 16.34 -24.94 -12.52
CA LEU A 82 15.49 -25.81 -11.70
C LEU A 82 15.09 -27.10 -12.43
N LEU A 83 15.38 -27.20 -13.73
CA LEU A 83 15.09 -28.35 -14.58
C LEU A 83 16.35 -29.11 -15.01
N ALA A 84 17.54 -28.59 -14.68
CA ALA A 84 18.79 -29.28 -14.93
C ALA A 84 18.99 -30.33 -13.83
N ASP A 85 19.08 -31.60 -14.24
CA ASP A 85 19.34 -32.76 -13.37
C ASP A 85 20.65 -32.62 -12.56
#